data_AF-A0A0T6LQU6-F1
#
_entry.id   AF-A0A0T6LQU6-F1
#
_cell.length_a   1.000
_cell.length_b   1.000
_cell.length_c   1.000
_cell.angle_alpha   90.00
_cell.angle_beta   90.00
_cell.angle_gamma   90.00
#
_symmetry.space_group_name_H-M   'P 1'
#
loop_
_entity.id
_entity.type
_entity.pdbx_description
1 polymer ?
#
loop_
_entity_poly.entity_id
_entity_poly.type
_entity_poly.pdbx_seq_one_letter_code
_entity_poly.pdbx_strand_id
1 'polypeptide(L)'
;MTGRCRLTGAAWYSWYDDATITSARGIDIDHMVPLAEAHDSGGYPWTAQRRQAYANDLGDDRALAAVSARSNRRKADQDPTDWPPRKEARCTHAEHQVLTDVAAACPNRVITVQIGP
;
A
#
# COMPACT_ATOMS: atom_id res chain seq x y z
N MET A 1 -17.59 19.48 4.82
CA MET A 1 -18.30 18.91 3.66
C MET A 1 -19.38 17.95 4.17
N THR A 2 -20.66 18.29 4.03
CA THR A 2 -21.80 17.44 4.43
C THR A 2 -22.57 17.02 3.18
N GLY A 3 -22.05 16.00 2.48
CA GLY A 3 -22.67 15.41 1.31
C GLY A 3 -22.07 14.03 1.03
N ARG A 4 -22.90 13.06 0.64
CA ARG A 4 -22.42 11.73 0.24
C ARG A 4 -21.77 11.85 -1.15
N CYS A 5 -20.48 12.15 -1.20
CA CYS A 5 -19.70 12.08 -2.43
C CYS A 5 -19.51 10.61 -2.82
N ARG A 6 -19.92 10.26 -4.05
CA ARG A 6 -19.70 8.93 -4.62
C ARG A 6 -18.89 9.08 -5.90
N LEU A 7 -17.78 8.35 -5.97
CA LEU A 7 -17.03 8.20 -7.21
C LEU A 7 -17.91 7.49 -8.24
N THR A 8 -18.08 8.09 -9.41
CA THR A 8 -18.83 7.52 -10.55
C THR A 8 -17.94 7.55 -11.79
N GLY A 9 -17.96 6.49 -12.60
CA GLY A 9 -17.30 6.47 -13.91
C GLY A 9 -15.79 6.18 -13.93
N ALA A 10 -15.18 5.73 -12.83
CA ALA A 10 -13.76 5.38 -12.82
C ALA A 10 -13.55 3.88 -13.04
N ALA A 11 -12.57 3.56 -13.88
CA ALA A 11 -12.02 2.22 -14.05
C ALA A 11 -10.59 2.24 -13.49
N TRP A 12 -10.28 1.26 -12.64
CA TRP A 12 -8.97 1.12 -12.03
C TRP A 12 -8.38 -0.23 -12.41
N TYR A 13 -7.12 -0.21 -12.81
CA TYR A 13 -6.38 -1.40 -13.16
C TYR A 13 -5.57 -1.89 -11.97
N SER A 14 -5.81 -3.12 -11.54
CA SER A 14 -5.08 -3.81 -10.49
C SER A 14 -3.98 -4.66 -11.10
N TRP A 15 -2.75 -4.20 -10.96
CA TRP A 15 -1.58 -4.90 -11.49
C TRP A 15 -1.24 -6.19 -10.71
N TYR A 16 -1.81 -6.40 -9.52
CA TYR A 16 -1.64 -7.65 -8.76
C TYR A 16 -2.25 -8.86 -9.47
N ASP A 17 -3.39 -8.67 -10.14
CA ASP A 17 -4.22 -9.76 -10.69
C ASP A 17 -4.77 -9.48 -12.10
N ASP A 18 -4.27 -8.44 -12.77
CA ASP A 18 -4.67 -8.05 -14.14
C ASP A 18 -6.17 -7.70 -14.25
N ALA A 19 -6.77 -7.26 -13.15
CA ALA A 19 -8.20 -6.97 -13.08
C ALA A 19 -8.50 -5.48 -13.31
N THR A 20 -9.47 -5.19 -14.17
CA THR A 20 -10.07 -3.85 -14.25
C THR A 20 -11.32 -3.78 -13.37
N ILE A 21 -11.34 -2.85 -12.43
CA ILE A 21 -12.41 -2.68 -11.44
C ILE A 21 -13.13 -1.35 -11.72
N THR A 22 -14.45 -1.38 -11.78
CA THR A 22 -15.28 -0.18 -12.05
C THR A 22 -16.10 0.28 -10.84
N SER A 23 -16.03 -0.47 -9.75
CA SER A 23 -16.75 -0.14 -8.51
C SER A 23 -15.77 0.28 -7.43
N ALA A 24 -16.06 1.40 -6.76
CA ALA A 24 -15.22 1.91 -5.67
C ALA A 24 -15.06 0.90 -4.50
N ARG A 25 -16.02 -0.04 -4.32
CA ARG A 25 -15.94 -1.08 -3.29
C ARG A 25 -15.04 -2.27 -3.68
N GLY A 26 -14.65 -2.37 -4.94
CA GLY A 26 -13.80 -3.44 -5.45
C GLY A 26 -12.31 -3.13 -5.35
N ILE A 27 -11.94 -1.99 -4.78
CA ILE A 27 -10.56 -1.51 -4.67
C ILE A 27 -10.28 -1.28 -3.21
N ASP A 28 -9.10 -1.70 -2.78
CA ASP A 28 -8.51 -1.29 -1.52
C ASP A 28 -7.15 -0.60 -1.81
N ILE A 29 -6.70 0.27 -0.91
CA ILE A 29 -5.32 0.77 -0.91
C ILE A 29 -4.50 -0.21 -0.08
N ASP A 30 -3.61 -0.95 -0.73
CA ASP A 30 -2.66 -1.87 -0.09
C ASP A 30 -1.41 -1.09 0.33
N HIS A 31 -0.95 -1.36 1.56
CA HIS A 31 0.41 -1.02 1.96
C HIS A 31 1.33 -2.08 1.39
N MET A 32 2.25 -1.69 0.51
CA MET A 32 3.21 -2.62 -0.10
C MET A 32 3.83 -3.51 0.98
N VAL A 33 4.32 -2.86 2.04
CA VAL A 33 4.76 -3.46 3.30
C VAL A 33 3.65 -3.26 4.35
N PRO A 34 2.96 -4.33 4.80
CA PRO A 34 1.85 -4.23 5.75
C PRO A 34 2.25 -3.55 7.07
N LEU A 35 1.30 -2.83 7.69
CA LEU A 35 1.55 -2.15 8.97
C LEU A 35 1.93 -3.11 10.10
N ALA A 36 1.43 -4.35 10.08
CA ALA A 36 1.76 -5.38 11.07
C ALA A 36 3.21 -5.86 10.89
N GLU A 37 3.60 -6.19 9.66
CA GLU A 37 5.01 -6.49 9.34
C GLU A 37 5.92 -5.36 9.81
N ALA A 38 5.60 -4.12 9.43
CA ALA A 38 6.48 -2.99 9.72
C ALA A 38 6.65 -2.80 11.24
N HIS A 39 5.62 -3.14 12.02
CA HIS A 39 5.68 -3.14 13.48
C HIS A 39 6.64 -4.22 14.01
N ASP A 40 6.52 -5.44 13.51
CA ASP A 40 7.30 -6.60 13.95
C ASP A 40 8.77 -6.50 13.52
N SER A 41 9.06 -5.88 12.38
CA SER A 41 10.41 -5.70 11.80
C SER A 41 11.15 -4.45 12.30
N GLY A 42 10.77 -3.91 13.46
CA GLY A 42 11.48 -2.82 14.13
C GLY A 42 10.73 -1.49 14.18
N GLY A 43 9.49 -1.44 13.70
CA GLY A 43 8.58 -0.30 13.86
C GLY A 43 7.84 -0.27 15.19
N TYR A 44 7.93 -1.31 16.02
CA TYR A 44 7.39 -1.35 17.39
C TYR A 44 7.62 -0.06 18.21
N PRO A 45 8.85 0.51 18.30
CA PRO A 45 9.11 1.72 19.08
C PRO A 45 8.65 3.02 18.41
N TRP A 46 8.10 2.99 17.19
CA TRP A 46 7.67 4.20 16.49
C TRP A 46 6.59 4.93 17.30
N THR A 47 6.71 6.26 17.34
CA THR A 47 5.65 7.11 17.89
C THR A 47 4.37 6.97 17.07
N ALA A 48 3.22 7.32 17.65
CA ALA A 48 1.95 7.32 16.91
C ALA A 48 2.03 8.22 15.66
N GLN A 49 2.74 9.34 15.75
CA GLN A 49 2.99 10.24 14.62
C GLN A 49 3.80 9.57 13.50
N ARG A 50 4.87 8.84 13.82
CA ARG A 50 5.66 8.12 12.81
C ARG A 50 4.85 7.01 12.15
N ARG A 51 4.05 6.25 12.92
CA ARG A 51 3.15 5.23 12.36
C ARG A 51 2.11 5.83 11.41
N GLN A 52 1.50 6.96 11.77
CA GLN A 52 0.54 7.65 10.90
C GLN A 52 1.22 8.20 9.65
N ALA A 53 2.42 8.76 9.76
CA ALA A 53 3.18 9.23 8.61
C ALA A 53 3.43 8.07 7.64
N TYR A 54 3.95 6.94 8.13
CA TYR A 54 4.17 5.74 7.34
C TYR A 54 2.90 5.21 6.66
N ALA A 55 1.79 5.11 7.39
CA ALA A 55 0.52 4.63 6.85
C ALA A 55 -0.05 5.52 5.74
N ASN A 56 0.41 6.77 5.62
CA ASN A 56 -0.05 7.75 4.63
C ASN A 56 1.12 8.31 3.80
N ASP A 57 2.20 7.55 3.63
CA ASP A 57 3.36 8.00 2.85
C ASP A 57 2.99 8.11 1.36
N LEU A 58 2.94 9.33 0.86
CA LEU A 58 2.79 9.64 -0.57
C LEU A 58 4.11 10.12 -1.21
N GLY A 59 5.20 10.21 -0.43
CA GLY A 59 6.55 10.53 -0.92
C GLY A 59 7.26 9.32 -1.53
N ASP A 60 6.75 8.12 -1.30
CA ASP A 60 7.09 6.88 -2.01
C ASP A 60 5.91 6.44 -2.88
N ASP A 61 6.09 6.43 -4.20
CA ASP A 61 5.05 5.96 -5.12
C ASP A 61 4.81 4.45 -5.03
N ARG A 62 5.70 3.70 -4.37
CA ARG A 62 5.58 2.25 -4.19
C ARG A 62 4.84 1.88 -2.90
N ALA A 63 4.80 2.77 -1.91
CA ALA A 63 4.32 2.43 -0.56
C ALA A 63 2.82 2.10 -0.51
N LEU A 64 2.02 2.77 -1.33
CA LEU A 64 0.57 2.63 -1.38
C LEU A 64 0.10 2.27 -2.79
N ALA A 65 -0.50 1.08 -2.95
CA ALA A 65 -0.99 0.60 -4.24
C ALA A 65 -2.52 0.47 -4.25
N ALA A 66 -3.19 1.09 -5.23
CA ALA A 66 -4.60 0.84 -5.49
C ALA A 66 -4.76 -0.48 -6.24
N VAL A 67 -5.28 -1.51 -5.57
CA VAL A 67 -5.38 -2.88 -6.11
C VAL A 67 -6.75 -3.47 -5.86
N SER A 68 -7.04 -4.63 -6.46
CA SER A 68 -8.30 -5.30 -6.21
C SER A 68 -8.45 -5.66 -4.73
N ALA A 69 -9.63 -5.37 -4.17
CA ALA A 69 -9.94 -5.69 -2.78
C ALA A 69 -9.79 -7.20 -2.50
N ARG A 70 -10.06 -8.04 -3.51
CA ARG A 70 -9.85 -9.49 -3.43
C ARG A 70 -8.37 -9.84 -3.23
N SER A 71 -7.47 -9.23 -3.99
CA SER A 71 -6.04 -9.51 -3.89
C SER A 71 -5.45 -8.95 -2.60
N ASN A 72 -5.77 -7.70 -2.25
CA ASN A 72 -5.33 -7.09 -0.99
C ASN A 72 -5.71 -7.91 0.25
N ARG A 73 -6.98 -8.33 0.35
CA ARG A 73 -7.46 -9.13 1.50
C ARG A 73 -6.90 -10.54 1.54
N ARG A 74 -6.47 -11.08 0.39
CA ARG A 74 -5.77 -12.36 0.33
C ARG A 74 -4.30 -12.23 0.67
N LYS A 75 -3.67 -11.09 0.40
CA LYS A 75 -2.30 -10.74 0.83
C LYS A 75 -2.26 -10.59 2.35
N ALA A 76 -3.13 -9.75 2.91
CA ALA A 76 -3.12 -9.42 4.34
C ALA A 76 -1.71 -8.99 4.80
N ASP A 77 -1.15 -9.68 5.79
CA ASP A 77 0.21 -9.49 6.32
C ASP A 77 1.19 -10.58 5.86
N GLN A 78 0.81 -11.42 4.89
CA GLN A 78 1.67 -12.52 4.41
C GLN A 78 2.87 -12.02 3.62
N ASP A 79 3.96 -12.77 3.73
CA ASP A 79 5.14 -12.62 2.91
C ASP A 79 4.85 -12.88 1.42
N PRO A 80 5.62 -12.27 0.49
CA PRO A 80 5.48 -12.52 -0.95
C PRO A 80 5.68 -13.99 -1.36
N THR A 81 6.30 -14.81 -0.51
CA THR A 81 6.44 -16.27 -0.70
C THR A 81 5.14 -17.02 -0.42
N ASP A 82 4.36 -16.57 0.57
CA ASP A 82 3.10 -17.19 0.97
C ASP A 82 1.94 -16.67 0.12
N TRP A 83 1.99 -15.39 -0.24
CA TRP A 83 1.06 -14.78 -1.18
C TRP A 83 1.81 -14.12 -2.36
N PRO A 84 2.01 -14.83 -3.48
CA PRO A 84 2.57 -14.22 -4.67
C PRO A 84 1.47 -13.57 -5.52
N PRO A 85 1.69 -12.38 -6.11
CA PRO A 85 0.79 -11.83 -7.12
C PRO A 85 0.87 -12.65 -8.42
N ARG A 86 0.12 -12.22 -9.45
CA ARG A 86 0.21 -12.79 -10.80
C ARG A 86 1.66 -12.85 -11.27
N LYS A 87 2.00 -13.86 -12.08
CA LYS A 87 3.38 -14.20 -12.44
C LYS A 87 4.16 -12.99 -12.98
N GLU A 88 3.52 -12.18 -13.81
CA GLU A 88 4.08 -11.01 -14.47
C GLU A 88 4.31 -9.84 -13.50
N ALA A 89 3.63 -9.81 -12.36
CA ALA A 89 3.80 -8.79 -11.31
C ALA A 89 4.89 -9.14 -10.29
N ARG A 90 5.33 -10.40 -10.20
CA ARG A 90 6.16 -10.87 -9.08
C ARG A 90 7.48 -10.11 -8.93
N CYS A 91 8.17 -9.83 -10.05
CA CYS A 91 9.43 -9.09 -10.01
C CYS A 91 9.22 -7.65 -9.53
N THR A 92 8.26 -6.93 -10.12
CA THR A 92 7.91 -5.56 -9.72
C THR A 92 7.45 -5.52 -8.26
N HIS A 93 6.62 -6.46 -7.82
CA HIS A 93 6.18 -6.54 -6.42
C HIS A 93 7.35 -6.80 -5.48
N ALA A 94 8.24 -7.73 -5.79
CA ALA A 94 9.40 -8.01 -4.96
C ALA A 94 10.36 -6.80 -4.88
N GLU A 95 10.58 -6.12 -6.00
CA GLU A 95 11.37 -4.89 -6.05
C GLU A 95 10.73 -3.78 -5.20
N HIS A 96 9.42 -3.54 -5.36
CA HIS A 96 8.71 -2.53 -4.61
C HIS A 96 8.71 -2.82 -3.11
N GLN A 97 8.50 -4.09 -2.71
CA GLN A 97 8.59 -4.55 -1.33
C GLN A 97 9.96 -4.19 -0.74
N VAL A 98 11.04 -4.71 -1.32
CA VAL A 98 12.41 -4.50 -0.83
C VAL A 98 12.76 -3.03 -0.74
N LEU A 99 12.42 -2.23 -1.76
CA LEU A 99 12.76 -0.82 -1.75
C LEU A 99 11.90 0.00 -0.78
N THR A 100 10.66 -0.41 -0.51
CA THR A 100 9.80 0.21 0.50
C THR A 100 10.31 -0.11 1.90
N ASP A 101 10.68 -1.37 2.16
CA ASP A 101 11.28 -1.83 3.43
C ASP A 101 12.55 -1.04 3.77
N VAL A 102 13.49 -0.97 2.82
CA VAL A 102 14.74 -0.22 2.99
C VAL A 102 14.47 1.26 3.29
N ALA A 103 13.52 1.86 2.59
CA ALA A 103 13.21 3.27 2.76
C ALA A 103 12.48 3.55 4.09
N ALA A 104 11.63 2.64 4.56
CA ALA A 104 10.97 2.73 5.86
C ALA A 104 11.96 2.69 7.03
N ALA A 105 13.00 1.87 6.90
CA ALA A 105 14.08 1.72 7.88
C ALA A 105 15.04 2.94 7.93
N CYS A 106 15.03 3.81 6.92
CA CYS A 106 15.95 4.95 6.85
C CYS A 106 15.51 6.12 7.79
N PRO A 107 16.34 6.52 8.77
CA PRO A 107 15.94 7.46 9.84
C PRO A 107 15.68 8.90 9.38
N ASN A 108 16.23 9.31 8.22
CA ASN A 108 16.06 10.65 7.65
C ASN A 108 15.07 10.70 6.50
N ARG A 109 14.30 9.62 6.25
CA ARG A 109 13.22 9.71 5.28
C ARG A 109 12.13 10.63 5.84
N VAL A 110 12.09 11.86 5.33
CA VAL A 110 10.96 12.77 5.53
C VAL A 110 9.79 12.16 4.77
N ILE A 111 8.91 11.48 5.50
CA ILE A 111 7.62 11.07 4.97
C ILE A 111 6.79 12.34 4.91
N THR A 112 6.85 13.04 3.78
CA THR A 112 6.08 14.26 3.56
C THR A 112 4.62 13.89 3.42
N VAL A 113 3.83 14.10 4.47
CA VAL A 113 2.38 14.11 4.36
C VAL A 113 1.99 15.42 3.68
N GLN A 114 2.00 15.45 2.34
CA GLN A 114 1.39 16.56 1.61
C GLN A 114 -0.13 16.40 1.67
N ILE A 115 -0.75 16.94 2.71
CA ILE A 115 -2.17 17.30 2.65
C ILE A 115 -2.21 18.66 1.95
N GLY A 116 -2.48 18.66 0.65
CA GLY A 116 -2.81 19.88 -0.09
C GLY A 116 -4.06 20.56 0.48
N PRO A 117 -4.31 21.85 0.16
CA PRO A 117 -5.38 22.65 0.75
C PRO A 117 -6.79 22.06 0.58
#